data_AF-A0A7N0TK06-F1
#
_entry.id   AF-A0A7N0TK06-F1
#
_cell.length_a   1.000
_cell.length_b   1.000
_cell.length_c   1.000
_cell.angle_alpha   90.00
_cell.angle_beta   90.00
_cell.angle_gamma   90.00
#
_symmetry.space_group_name_H-M   'P 1'
#
loop_
_entity.id
_entity.type
_entity.pdbx_description
1 polymer ?
#
loop_
_entity_poly.entity_id
_entity_poly.type
_entity_poly.pdbx_seq_one_letter_code
_entity_poly.pdbx_strand_id
1 'polypeptide(L)'
;MEGDDDNSNPMMDEITAAADGDGEHKRSRLIISSGEQFDVEAYAALYSGRTKVVRLMFIADHCGESNLSMQLEALRMAYDEIKKGENTQLYREVVQKIGGRLGPAYDMDSAWADAVDRRAEQRKEKLENELNAYRVCPAPFVKFLLLLICLDFG
;
A
#
# COMPACT_ATOMS: atom_id res chain seq x y z
N MET A 1 -47.85 20.31 25.05
CA MET A 1 -46.84 21.10 24.34
C MET A 1 -45.53 20.37 24.51
N GLU A 2 -44.99 19.92 23.38
CA GLU A 2 -43.62 19.39 23.25
C GLU A 2 -42.58 20.49 23.53
N GLY A 3 -41.35 20.03 23.79
CA GLY A 3 -40.11 20.77 23.62
C GLY A 3 -39.36 21.04 24.92
N ASP A 4 -38.04 20.96 25.00
CA ASP A 4 -36.99 20.43 24.12
C ASP A 4 -35.74 20.31 25.00
N ASP A 5 -34.79 19.48 24.56
CA ASP A 5 -33.46 19.30 25.15
C ASP A 5 -32.67 20.61 25.24
N ASP A 6 -31.93 20.81 26.33
CA ASP A 6 -30.71 21.64 26.29
C ASP A 6 -29.64 21.07 27.22
N ASN A 7 -28.83 20.20 26.61
CA ASN A 7 -27.53 19.74 27.08
C ASN A 7 -26.54 20.92 27.06
N SER A 8 -26.26 21.47 28.24
CA SER A 8 -25.18 22.44 28.43
C SER A 8 -24.42 22.08 29.69
N ASN A 9 -23.39 21.23 29.55
CA ASN A 9 -22.38 21.02 30.58
C ASN A 9 -21.08 21.73 30.17
N PRO A 10 -20.82 22.96 30.65
CA PRO A 10 -19.62 23.70 30.31
C PRO A 10 -18.58 23.46 31.40
N MET A 11 -17.70 22.45 31.25
CA MET A 11 -16.49 22.40 32.07
C MET A 11 -15.44 21.43 31.50
N MET A 12 -14.54 21.96 30.68
CA MET A 12 -13.16 21.45 30.57
C MET A 12 -12.27 22.66 30.42
N ASP A 13 -11.90 23.23 31.55
CA ASP A 13 -10.85 24.22 31.68
C ASP A 13 -9.84 23.65 32.68
N GLU A 14 -8.82 22.96 32.19
CA GLU A 14 -7.53 22.88 32.88
C GLU A 14 -6.42 22.56 31.87
N ILE A 15 -5.89 23.63 31.32
CA ILE A 15 -4.55 23.69 30.74
C ILE A 15 -3.54 23.74 31.90
N THR A 16 -2.51 22.90 31.90
CA THR A 16 -1.12 23.20 32.28
C THR A 16 -0.29 21.92 32.12
N ALA A 17 0.98 21.88 31.75
CA ALA A 17 1.85 22.72 30.93
C ALA A 17 3.15 21.91 30.71
N ALA A 18 3.77 22.09 29.55
CA ALA A 18 5.19 21.83 29.24
C ALA A 18 5.69 20.37 29.15
N ALA A 19 5.83 19.91 27.90
CA ALA A 19 7.07 19.28 27.45
C ALA A 19 7.33 19.71 26.00
N ASP A 20 8.32 20.58 25.85
CA ASP A 20 8.96 20.99 24.60
C ASP A 20 9.32 19.78 23.72
N GLY A 21 8.85 19.83 22.48
CA GLY A 21 9.11 18.84 21.45
C GLY A 21 8.74 19.43 20.10
N ASP A 22 9.51 20.44 19.67
CA ASP A 22 9.48 20.99 18.32
C ASP A 22 9.83 19.88 17.31
N GLY A 23 8.80 19.18 16.85
CA GLY A 23 8.85 18.24 15.76
C GLY A 23 7.92 18.73 14.66
N GLU A 24 8.29 19.83 14.01
CA GLU A 24 7.65 20.38 12.82
C GLU A 24 7.50 19.29 11.75
N HIS A 25 6.42 18.51 11.80
CA HIS A 25 5.95 17.71 10.68
C HIS A 25 5.32 18.67 9.69
N LYS A 26 6.19 19.42 9.01
CA LYS A 26 5.88 20.15 7.79
C LYS A 26 5.47 19.09 6.77
N ARG A 27 4.18 18.72 6.79
CA ARG A 27 3.53 18.06 5.65
C ARG A 27 3.61 19.07 4.53
N SER A 28 4.73 19.00 3.81
CA SER A 28 5.05 19.83 2.67
C SER A 28 3.94 19.65 1.66
N ARG A 29 2.98 20.58 1.68
CA ARG A 29 2.09 20.81 0.56
C ARG A 29 2.96 21.45 -0.51
N LEU A 30 3.65 20.59 -1.28
CA LEU A 30 4.34 21.01 -2.50
C LEU A 30 3.27 21.41 -3.51
N ILE A 31 2.88 22.68 -3.46
CA ILE A 31 2.13 23.34 -4.53
C ILE A 31 3.15 23.57 -5.62
N ILE A 32 3.12 22.74 -6.66
CA ILE A 32 3.93 22.93 -7.86
C ILE A 32 3.42 24.21 -8.54
N SER A 33 4.06 25.34 -8.23
CA SER A 33 3.95 26.55 -9.03
C SER A 33 4.68 26.30 -10.34
N SER A 34 4.10 26.79 -11.43
CA SER A 34 4.50 26.63 -12.84
C SER A 34 5.90 27.14 -13.23
N GLY A 35 6.80 27.35 -12.27
CA GLY A 35 8.19 27.77 -12.48
C GLY A 35 9.23 27.09 -11.58
N GLU A 36 8.84 26.18 -10.67
CA GLU A 36 9.79 25.38 -9.87
C GLU A 36 10.12 24.08 -10.62
N GLN A 37 11.42 23.81 -10.83
CA GLN A 37 11.87 22.55 -11.43
C GLN A 37 11.46 21.40 -10.50
N PHE A 38 10.57 20.52 -10.97
CA PHE A 38 10.09 19.38 -10.20
C PHE A 38 11.14 18.26 -10.21
N ASP A 39 11.70 17.95 -9.05
CA ASP A 39 12.62 16.82 -8.88
C ASP A 39 11.86 15.53 -8.57
N VAL A 40 11.77 14.65 -9.57
CA VAL A 40 11.07 13.36 -9.47
C VAL A 40 11.77 12.42 -8.48
N GLU A 41 13.11 12.43 -8.42
CA GLU A 41 13.87 11.49 -7.60
C GLU A 41 13.70 11.81 -6.11
N ALA A 42 13.87 13.09 -5.76
CA ALA A 42 13.65 13.56 -4.39
C ALA A 42 12.20 13.31 -3.93
N TYR A 43 11.22 13.52 -4.81
CA TYR A 43 9.83 13.23 -4.51
C TYR A 43 9.56 11.73 -4.33
N ALA A 44 10.14 10.89 -5.19
CA ALA A 44 9.95 9.44 -5.15
C ALA A 44 10.61 8.81 -3.92
N ALA A 45 11.69 9.39 -3.38
CA ALA A 45 12.37 8.93 -2.18
C ALA A 45 11.50 9.01 -0.91
N LEU A 46 10.46 9.86 -0.90
CA LEU A 46 9.50 10.00 0.20
C LEU A 46 8.51 8.83 0.32
N TYR A 47 8.48 7.95 -0.68
CA TYR A 47 7.55 6.83 -0.77
C TYR A 47 8.29 5.52 -1.04
N SER A 48 7.65 4.40 -0.72
CA SER A 48 8.14 3.06 -1.04
C SER A 48 7.03 2.16 -1.57
N GLY A 49 7.42 1.07 -2.25
CA GLY A 49 6.50 0.03 -2.71
C GLY A 49 5.41 0.55 -3.65
N ARG A 50 4.19 0.02 -3.51
CA ARG A 50 3.06 0.30 -4.42
C ARG A 50 2.76 1.80 -4.55
N THR A 51 2.81 2.55 -3.45
CA THR A 51 2.47 3.99 -3.47
C THR A 51 3.47 4.79 -4.31
N LYS A 52 4.77 4.46 -4.21
CA LYS A 52 5.81 5.10 -5.02
C LYS A 52 5.55 4.88 -6.50
N VAL A 53 5.26 3.64 -6.90
CA VAL A 53 4.96 3.25 -8.28
C VAL A 53 3.77 4.03 -8.83
N VAL A 54 2.65 4.06 -8.10
CA VAL A 54 1.42 4.74 -8.56
C VAL A 54 1.65 6.24 -8.70
N ARG A 55 2.41 6.86 -7.80
CA ARG A 55 2.76 8.28 -7.89
C ARG A 55 3.67 8.58 -9.08
N LEU A 56 4.67 7.75 -9.33
CA LEU A 56 5.56 7.87 -10.49
C LEU A 56 4.79 7.72 -11.81
N MET A 57 3.87 6.76 -11.88
CA MET A 57 2.97 6.61 -13.02
C MET A 57 2.08 7.82 -13.23
N PHE A 58 1.53 8.38 -12.15
CA PHE A 58 0.75 9.61 -12.23
C PHE A 58 1.59 10.76 -12.79
N ILE A 59 2.82 10.94 -12.30
CA ILE A 59 3.75 11.94 -12.84
C ILE A 59 3.99 11.70 -14.33
N ALA A 60 4.32 10.47 -14.73
CA ALA A 60 4.56 10.12 -16.12
C ALA A 60 3.37 10.43 -17.04
N ASP A 61 2.14 10.26 -16.55
CA ASP A 61 0.91 10.53 -17.32
C ASP A 61 0.57 12.03 -17.43
N HIS A 62 0.98 12.83 -16.45
CA HIS A 62 0.69 14.28 -16.41
C HIS A 62 1.84 15.14 -16.93
N CYS A 63 3.03 14.56 -17.12
CA CYS A 63 4.11 15.17 -17.87
C CYS A 63 3.74 15.15 -19.35
N GLY A 64 3.30 16.29 -19.89
CA GLY A 64 3.04 16.44 -21.32
C GLY A 64 4.28 16.15 -22.18
N GLU A 65 4.08 16.07 -23.49
CA GLU A 65 5.11 15.68 -24.48
C GLU A 65 6.39 16.54 -24.43
N SER A 66 6.31 17.75 -23.91
CA SER A 66 7.45 18.66 -23.74
C SER A 66 8.50 18.18 -22.72
N ASN A 67 8.14 17.27 -21.82
CA ASN A 67 9.02 16.78 -20.74
C ASN A 67 9.25 15.26 -20.82
N LEU A 68 9.56 14.76 -22.01
CA LEU A 68 9.79 13.33 -22.26
C LEU A 68 10.87 12.73 -21.36
N SER A 69 11.95 13.47 -21.07
CA SER A 69 13.02 13.01 -20.17
C SER A 69 12.48 12.71 -18.76
N MET A 70 11.59 13.56 -18.24
CA MET A 70 11.00 13.40 -16.92
C MET A 70 10.03 12.22 -16.87
N GLN A 71 9.24 12.05 -17.94
CA GLN A 71 8.34 10.91 -18.09
C GLN A 71 9.12 9.58 -18.10
N LEU A 72 10.18 9.50 -18.91
CA LEU A 72 10.99 8.29 -19.02
C LEU A 72 11.72 7.96 -17.71
N GLU A 73 12.23 8.97 -17.01
CA GLU A 73 12.88 8.77 -15.70
C GLU A 73 11.89 8.29 -14.63
N ALA A 74 10.67 8.83 -14.61
CA ALA A 74 9.62 8.36 -13.71
C ALA A 74 9.24 6.89 -14.00
N LEU A 75 9.13 6.51 -15.28
CA LEU A 75 8.84 5.13 -15.68
C LEU A 75 10.00 4.18 -15.35
N ARG A 76 11.26 4.63 -15.50
CA ARG A 76 12.46 3.88 -15.11
C ARG A 76 12.43 3.54 -13.62
N MET A 77 12.25 4.55 -12.77
CA MET A 77 12.14 4.36 -11.33
C MET A 77 10.93 3.50 -10.92
N ALA A 78 9.81 3.59 -11.66
CA ALA A 78 8.63 2.77 -11.39
C ALA A 78 8.90 1.29 -11.67
N TYR A 79 9.58 0.97 -12.78
CA TYR A 79 9.98 -0.39 -13.13
C TYR A 79 10.89 -1.00 -12.05
N ASP A 80 11.93 -0.26 -11.65
CA ASP A 80 12.91 -0.70 -10.66
C ASP A 80 12.27 -0.95 -9.28
N GLU A 81 11.29 -0.12 -8.90
CA GLU A 81 10.56 -0.32 -7.65
C GLU A 81 9.61 -1.53 -7.71
N ILE A 82 8.93 -1.76 -8.85
CA ILE A 82 8.04 -2.91 -9.00
C ILE A 82 8.79 -4.24 -8.92
N LYS A 83 10.00 -4.32 -9.50
CA LYS A 83 10.82 -5.54 -9.46
C LYS A 83 11.24 -5.95 -8.04
N LYS A 84 11.17 -5.06 -7.06
CA LYS A 84 11.38 -5.37 -5.63
C LYS A 84 10.12 -5.97 -4.97
N GLY A 85 8.95 -5.72 -5.55
CA GLY A 85 7.66 -6.23 -5.08
C GLY A 85 7.21 -7.48 -5.82
N GLU A 86 5.93 -7.81 -5.62
CA GLU A 86 5.31 -9.02 -6.19
C GLU A 86 4.05 -8.69 -7.00
N ASN A 87 3.80 -7.42 -7.32
CA ASN A 87 2.63 -7.00 -8.06
C ASN A 87 2.88 -7.08 -9.57
N THR A 88 2.57 -8.24 -10.14
CA THR A 88 2.74 -8.52 -11.58
C THR A 88 1.76 -7.75 -12.47
N GLN A 89 0.60 -7.34 -11.95
CA GLN A 89 -0.35 -6.53 -12.70
C GLN A 89 0.18 -5.11 -12.95
N LEU A 90 0.66 -4.43 -11.91
CA LEU A 90 1.31 -3.13 -12.03
C LEU A 90 2.57 -3.19 -12.89
N TYR A 91 3.32 -4.30 -12.81
CA TYR A 91 4.46 -4.54 -13.68
C TYR A 91 4.07 -4.48 -15.15
N ARG A 92 3.01 -5.21 -15.54
CA ARG A 92 2.51 -5.25 -16.92
C ARG A 92 2.09 -3.87 -17.42
N GLU A 93 1.42 -3.09 -16.58
CA GLU A 93 0.99 -1.72 -16.89
C GLU A 93 2.17 -0.77 -17.11
N VAL A 94 3.20 -0.82 -16.25
CA VAL A 94 4.39 0.03 -16.40
C VAL A 94 5.17 -0.32 -17.66
N VAL A 95 5.39 -1.61 -17.94
CA VAL A 95 6.09 -2.05 -19.16
C VAL A 95 5.34 -1.60 -20.41
N GLN A 96 4.01 -1.75 -20.42
CA GLN A 96 3.19 -1.28 -21.53
C GLN A 96 3.33 0.23 -21.76
N LYS A 97 3.39 1.03 -20.68
CA LYS A 97 3.62 2.48 -20.78
C LYS A 97 5.03 2.84 -21.23
N ILE A 98 6.05 2.05 -20.88
CA ILE A 98 7.42 2.26 -21.38
C ILE A 98 7.45 2.07 -22.90
N GLY A 99 6.80 1.02 -23.42
CA GLY A 99 6.65 0.79 -24.85
C GLY A 99 7.99 0.68 -25.59
N GLY A 100 9.01 0.09 -24.95
CA GLY A 100 10.36 -0.08 -25.51
C GLY A 100 11.24 1.17 -25.53
N ARG A 101 10.74 2.34 -25.08
CA ARG A 101 11.48 3.62 -25.13
C ARG A 101 12.75 3.66 -24.25
N LEU A 102 12.83 2.79 -23.24
CA LEU A 102 13.98 2.67 -22.34
C LEU A 102 14.96 1.55 -22.75
N GLY A 103 14.72 0.89 -23.88
CA GLY A 103 15.54 -0.21 -24.38
C GLY A 103 15.19 -1.59 -23.79
N PRO A 104 15.88 -2.64 -24.23
CA PRO A 104 15.47 -4.03 -23.97
C PRO A 104 15.60 -4.48 -22.51
N ALA A 105 16.37 -3.75 -21.69
CA ALA A 105 16.49 -4.02 -20.26
C ALA A 105 15.18 -3.76 -19.50
N TYR A 106 14.29 -2.94 -20.06
CA TYR A 106 13.01 -2.54 -19.46
C TYR A 106 11.80 -3.18 -20.16
N ASP A 107 12.04 -4.19 -21.00
CA ASP A 107 10.99 -4.95 -21.65
C ASP A 107 10.29 -5.92 -20.69
N MET A 108 9.22 -6.54 -21.20
CA MET A 108 8.42 -7.52 -20.47
C MET A 108 9.24 -8.79 -20.18
N ASP A 109 9.48 -9.03 -18.90
CA ASP A 109 10.04 -10.30 -18.42
C ASP A 109 8.90 -11.23 -18.01
N SER A 110 8.41 -12.03 -18.98
CA SER A 110 7.33 -12.99 -18.76
C SER A 110 7.74 -14.09 -17.76
N ALA A 111 9.00 -14.54 -17.83
CA ALA A 111 9.50 -15.57 -16.92
C ALA A 111 9.48 -15.11 -15.46
N TRP A 112 9.87 -13.86 -15.20
CA TRP A 112 9.75 -13.28 -13.85
C TRP A 112 8.28 -13.15 -13.43
N ALA A 113 7.41 -12.64 -14.30
CA ALA A 113 5.99 -12.47 -13.97
C ALA A 113 5.34 -13.82 -13.61
N ASP A 114 5.58 -14.86 -14.40
CA ASP A 114 5.06 -16.21 -14.16
C ASP A 114 5.62 -16.81 -12.86
N ALA A 115 6.91 -16.59 -12.57
CA ALA A 115 7.53 -17.07 -11.34
C ALA A 115 6.95 -16.39 -10.08
N VAL A 116 6.66 -15.08 -10.16
CA VAL A 116 6.03 -14.33 -9.07
C VAL A 116 4.57 -14.74 -8.90
N ASP A 117 3.82 -14.88 -9.99
CA ASP A 117 2.42 -15.32 -9.97
C ASP A 117 2.30 -16.73 -9.36
N ARG A 118 3.19 -17.66 -9.73
CA ARG A 118 3.25 -19.00 -9.11
C ARG A 118 3.57 -18.95 -7.61
N ARG A 119 4.51 -18.10 -7.20
CA ARG A 119 4.87 -17.93 -5.77
C ARG A 119 3.71 -17.34 -4.97
N ALA A 120 2.99 -16.39 -5.56
CA ALA A 120 1.81 -15.80 -4.95
C ALA A 120 0.70 -16.85 -4.75
N GLU A 121 0.44 -17.70 -5.75
CA GLU A 121 -0.56 -18.76 -5.63
C GLU A 121 -0.17 -19.80 -4.57
N GLN A 122 1.10 -20.23 -4.53
CA GLN A 122 1.57 -21.15 -3.49
C GLN A 122 1.43 -20.56 -2.07
N ARG A 123 1.70 -19.27 -1.90
CA ARG A 123 1.50 -18.59 -0.62
C ARG A 123 0.02 -18.49 -0.26
N LYS A 124 -0.85 -18.24 -1.23
CA LYS A 124 -2.29 -18.21 -1.06
C LYS A 124 -2.82 -19.59 -0.62
N GLU A 125 -2.48 -20.66 -1.34
CA GLU A 125 -2.87 -22.05 -0.97
C GLU A 125 -2.42 -22.39 0.46
N LYS A 126 -1.20 -22.02 0.83
CA LYS A 126 -0.69 -22.24 2.20
C LYS A 126 -1.51 -21.50 3.25
N LEU A 127 -1.80 -20.22 3.03
CA LEU A 127 -2.59 -19.40 3.94
C LEU A 127 -4.04 -19.90 4.03
N GLU A 128 -4.62 -20.38 2.93
CA GLU A 128 -5.96 -20.99 2.91
C GLU A 128 -6.01 -22.28 3.73
N ASN A 129 -4.98 -23.13 3.64
CA ASN A 129 -4.88 -24.34 4.45
C ASN A 129 -4.72 -24.03 5.95
N GLU A 130 -3.86 -23.07 6.30
CA GLU A 130 -3.69 -22.61 7.68
C GLU A 130 -5.00 -22.04 8.23
N LEU A 131 -5.67 -21.19 7.45
CA LEU A 131 -6.96 -20.59 7.82
C LEU A 131 -8.05 -21.65 8.03
N ASN A 132 -8.11 -22.66 7.17
CA ASN A 132 -9.04 -23.77 7.32
C ASN A 132 -8.73 -24.61 8.56
N ALA A 133 -7.46 -24.83 8.88
CA ALA A 133 -7.08 -25.51 10.12
C ALA A 133 -7.58 -24.74 11.36
N TYR A 134 -7.47 -23.40 11.38
CA TYR A 134 -8.00 -22.58 12.46
C TYR A 134 -9.55 -22.56 12.53
N ARG A 135 -10.23 -22.75 11.39
CA ARG A 135 -11.71 -22.78 11.34
C ARG A 135 -12.31 -24.13 11.70
N VAL A 136 -11.68 -25.23 11.28
CA VAL A 136 -12.25 -26.59 11.33
C VAL A 136 -11.80 -27.37 12.57
N CYS A 137 -10.68 -26.99 13.20
CA CYS A 137 -10.32 -27.49 14.52
C CYS A 137 -10.92 -26.55 15.58
N PRO A 138 -12.11 -26.83 16.14
CA PRO A 138 -12.45 -26.20 17.41
C PRO A 138 -11.34 -26.58 18.38
N ALA A 139 -10.77 -25.59 19.08
CA ALA A 139 -9.70 -25.79 20.04
C ALA A 139 -9.95 -27.06 20.87
N PRO A 140 -8.91 -27.84 21.25
CA PRO A 140 -9.09 -29.10 21.97
C PRO A 140 -10.03 -28.97 23.17
N PHE A 141 -10.15 -27.77 23.75
CA PHE A 141 -11.14 -27.40 24.75
C PHE A 141 -12.61 -27.68 24.39
N VAL A 142 -13.07 -27.39 23.18
CA VAL A 142 -14.49 -27.60 22.80
C VAL A 142 -14.76 -29.08 22.53
N LYS A 143 -13.77 -29.80 21.99
CA LYS A 143 -13.84 -31.25 21.77
C LYS A 143 -13.80 -32.02 23.10
N PHE A 144 -13.00 -31.55 24.07
CA PHE A 144 -12.97 -32.11 25.42
C PHE A 144 -14.25 -31.81 26.20
N LEU A 145 -14.82 -30.60 26.06
CA LEU A 145 -16.09 -30.24 26.68
C LEU A 145 -17.28 -31.03 26.11
N LEU A 146 -17.35 -31.23 24.79
CA LEU A 146 -18.36 -32.11 24.17
C LEU A 146 -18.20 -33.57 24.61
N LEU A 147 -16.97 -34.07 24.76
CA LEU A 147 -16.73 -35.44 25.24
C LEU A 147 -17.13 -35.61 26.72
N LEU A 148 -16.84 -34.62 27.58
CA LEU A 148 -17.25 -34.61 29.00
C LEU A 148 -18.77 -34.59 29.15
N ILE A 149 -19.48 -33.74 28.40
CA ILE A 149 -20.95 -33.68 28.43
C ILE A 149 -21.59 -35.03 28.02
N CYS A 150 -20.97 -35.76 27.09
CA CYS A 150 -21.48 -37.06 26.65
C CYS A 150 -21.15 -38.24 27.59
N LEU A 151 -20.17 -38.13 28.48
CA LEU A 151 -19.82 -39.19 29.44
C LEU A 151 -20.59 -39.12 30.77
N ASP A 152 -21.15 -37.96 31.14
CA ASP A 152 -21.91 -37.80 32.39
C ASP A 152 -23.41 -38.15 32.27
N PHE A 153 -23.90 -38.52 31.08
CA PHE A 153 -25.32 -38.85 30.79
C PHE A 153 -25.55 -40.32 30.35
N GLY A 154 -24.65 -41.24 30.72
CA GLY A 154 -24.74 -42.68 30.42
C GLY A 154 -25.02 -43.54 31.65
#